data_AF-A0A6A4UP52-F1
#
_entry.id   AF-A0A6A4UP52-F1
#
_cell.length_a   1.000
_cell.length_b   1.000
_cell.length_c   1.000
_cell.angle_alpha   90.00
_cell.angle_beta   90.00
_cell.angle_gamma   90.00
#
_symmetry.space_group_name_H-M   'P 1'
#
loop_
_entity.id
_entity.type
_entity.pdbx_description
1 polymer ?
#
loop_
_entity_poly.entity_id
_entity_poly.type
_entity_poly.pdbx_seq_one_letter_code
_entity_poly.pdbx_strand_id
1 'polypeptide(L)' 'MQVIIVLIAASLLVALGFLAAYLWAVKSGQYDDKYTPSIRILFDENKKAKDTGKKSS' A
#
# COMPACT_ATOMS: atom_id res chain seq x y z
N MET A 1 -0.78 -28.13 -31.72
CA MET A 1 -1.05 -28.90 -30.48
C MET A 1 -0.10 -28.52 -29.35
N GLN A 2 1.22 -28.62 -29.52
CA GLN A 2 2.16 -28.28 -28.42
C GLN A 2 2.18 -26.80 -28.03
N VAL A 3 2.00 -25.87 -28.98
CA VAL A 3 1.94 -24.43 -28.68
C VAL A 3 0.82 -24.09 -27.70
N ILE A 4 -0.33 -24.76 -27.80
CA ILE A 4 -1.47 -24.54 -26.91
C ILE A 4 -1.11 -24.93 -25.47
N ILE A 5 -0.39 -26.03 -25.28
CA ILE A 5 0.06 -26.48 -23.95
C ILE A 5 1.02 -25.46 -23.34
N VAL A 6 1.95 -24.92 -24.12
CA VAL A 6 2.87 -23.87 -23.66
C VAL A 6 2.12 -22.60 -23.27
N LEU A 7 1.13 -22.18 -24.06
CA LEU A 7 0.32 -20.99 -23.76
C LEU A 7 -0.52 -21.17 -22.49
N ILE A 8 -1.08 -22.36 -22.26
CA ILE A 8 -1.84 -22.67 -21.03
C ILE A 8 -0.91 -22.65 -19.81
N ALA A 9 0.28 -23.24 -19.90
CA ALA A 9 1.25 -23.20 -18.81
C ALA A 9 1.71 -21.77 -18.50
N ALA A 10 1.98 -20.98 -19.54
CA ALA A 10 2.37 -19.58 -19.40
C ALA A 10 1.25 -18.74 -18.76
N SER A 11 -0.02 -18.90 -19.18
CA SER A 11 -1.13 -18.16 -18.60
C SER A 11 -1.39 -18.53 -17.13
N LEU A 12 -1.25 -19.82 -16.77
CA LEU A 12 -1.32 -20.29 -15.39
C LEU A 12 -0.20 -19.69 -14.53
N LEU A 13 1.03 -19.66 -15.03
CA LEU A 13 2.16 -19.04 -14.33
C LEU A 13 1.92 -17.56 -14.06
N VAL A 14 1.43 -16.82 -15.07
CA VAL A 14 1.09 -15.40 -14.92
C VAL A 14 -0.03 -15.21 -13.90
N ALA A 15 -1.10 -16.00 -13.98
CA ALA A 15 -2.22 -15.91 -13.04
C ALA A 15 -1.81 -16.20 -11.59
N LEU A 16 -1.00 -17.24 -11.36
CA LEU A 16 -0.46 -17.56 -10.04
C LEU A 16 0.52 -16.49 -9.54
N GLY A 17 1.33 -15.92 -10.43
CA GLY A 17 2.22 -14.81 -10.11
C GLY A 17 1.46 -13.57 -9.62
N PHE A 18 0.41 -13.18 -10.34
CA PHE A 18 -0.47 -12.09 -9.92
C PHE A 18 -1.19 -12.38 -8.61
N LEU A 19 -1.68 -13.61 -8.41
CA LEU A 19 -2.31 -14.01 -7.16
C LEU A 19 -1.34 -13.94 -5.98
N ALA A 20 -0.11 -14.44 -6.14
CA ALA A 20 0.91 -14.37 -5.11
C ALA A 20 1.30 -12.92 -4.77
N ALA A 21 1.48 -12.08 -5.80
CA ALA A 21 1.75 -10.65 -5.61
C ALA A 21 0.59 -9.94 -4.89
N TYR A 22 -0.66 -10.27 -5.23
CA TYR A 22 -1.85 -9.74 -4.57
C TYR A 22 -1.88 -10.13 -3.07
N LEU A 23 -1.70 -11.41 -2.75
CA LEU A 23 -1.67 -11.88 -1.37
C LEU A 23 -0.54 -11.24 -0.57
N TRP A 24 0.64 -11.05 -1.18
CA TRP A 24 1.76 -10.36 -0.55
C TRP A 24 1.44 -8.88 -0.27
N ALA A 25 0.86 -8.17 -1.23
CA ALA A 25 0.46 -6.76 -1.07
C ALA A 25 -0.58 -6.56 0.05
N VAL A 26 -1.59 -7.44 0.11
CA VAL A 26 -2.60 -7.43 1.19
C VAL A 26 -1.96 -7.72 2.54
N LYS A 27 -1.08 -8.72 2.62
CA LYS A 27 -0.39 -9.07 3.87
C LYS A 27 0.61 -8.00 4.32
N SER A 28 1.23 -7.28 3.38
CA SER A 28 2.21 -6.22 3.67
C SER A 28 1.59 -4.94 4.22
N GLY A 29 0.27 -4.87 4.36
CA GLY A 29 -0.40 -3.66 4.87
C GLY A 29 -0.31 -2.48 3.91
N GLN A 30 -0.14 -2.72 2.59
CA GLN A 30 -0.15 -1.64 1.58
C GLN A 30 -1.46 -0.82 1.64
N TYR A 31 -2.54 -1.42 2.15
CA TYR A 31 -3.85 -0.80 2.34
C TYR A 31 -4.06 -0.19 3.73
N ASP A 32 -3.07 -0.26 4.63
CA ASP A 32 -3.18 0.29 5.99
C ASP A 32 -2.94 1.79 6.05
N ASP A 33 -2.43 2.41 4.97
CA ASP A 33 -2.39 3.87 4.83
C ASP A 33 -3.78 4.43 4.51
N LYS A 34 -4.69 4.31 5.49
CA LYS A 34 -6.07 4.80 5.45
C LYS A 34 -6.15 6.31 5.67
N TYR A 35 -5.04 6.97 5.99
CA TYR A 35 -4.97 8.39 6.33
C TYR A 35 -3.98 9.09 5.39
N THR A 36 -4.53 9.59 4.28
CA THR A 36 -3.75 10.19 3.20
C THR A 36 -2.77 11.25 3.73
N PRO A 37 -1.51 11.26 3.26
CA PRO A 37 -0.48 12.21 3.69
C PRO A 37 -0.95 13.67 3.67
N SER A 38 -1.77 14.04 2.68
CA SER A 38 -2.34 15.39 2.53
C SER A 38 -3.17 15.84 3.73
N ILE A 39 -3.91 14.92 4.37
CA ILE A 39 -4.77 15.23 5.53
C ILE A 39 -3.91 15.36 6.79
N ARG A 40 -2.90 14.49 6.95
CA ARG A 40 -1.96 14.52 8.08
C ARG A 40 -1.26 15.87 8.18
N ILE A 41 -0.78 16.40 7.06
CA ILE A 41 -0.03 17.66 7.00
C ILE A 41 -0.87 18.84 7.51
N LEU A 42 -2.16 18.91 7.15
CA LEU A 42 -3.07 19.99 7.56
C LEU A 42 -3.30 20.04 9.09
N PHE A 43 -3.33 18.88 9.75
CA PHE A 43 -3.57 18.79 11.18
C PHE A 43 -2.28 18.78 12.03
N ASP A 44 -1.15 18.34 11.47
CA ASP A 44 0.16 18.36 12.16
C ASP A 44 0.69 19.79 12.35
N GLU A 45 0.43 20.72 11.41
CA GLU A 45 0.81 22.14 11.57
C GLU A 45 0.11 22.78 12.78
N ASN A 46 -1.17 22.45 13.00
CA ASN A 46 -1.93 22.92 14.16
C ASN A 46 -1.40 22.36 15.49
N LYS A 47 -0.83 21.14 15.48
CA LYS A 47 -0.30 20.52 16.70
C LYS A 47 1.03 21.15 17.14
N LYS A 48 1.90 21.50 16.18
CA LYS A 48 3.18 22.19 16.47
C LYS A 48 2.98 23.60 17.04
N ALA A 49 1.95 24.32 16.59
CA ALA A 49 1.60 25.64 17.12
C ALA A 49 1.10 25.58 18.59
N LYS A 50 0.46 24.48 19.01
CA LYS A 50 -0.02 24.33 20.39
C LYS A 50 1.08 23.92 21.40
N ASP A 51 2.06 23.13 20.98
CA ASP A 51 3.15 22.69 21.87
C ASP A 51 4.18 23.80 22.15
N THR A 52 4.37 24.73 21.22
CA THR A 52 5.28 25.88 21.40
C THR A 52 4.72 26.92 22.38
N GLY A 53 3.39 27.04 22.52
CA GLY A 53 2.76 27.93 23.49
C GLY A 53 2.69 27.38 24.93
N LYS A 54 2.91 26.07 25.14
CA LYS A 54 2.80 25.44 26.47
C LYS A 54 4.14 25.23 27.17
N LYS A 55 5.26 25.41 26.46
CA LYS A 55 6.62 25.22 27.01
C LYS A 55 7.29 26.49 27.55
N SER A 56 6.61 27.64 27.52
CA SER A 56 7.14 28.94 27.99
C SER A 56 6.33 29.58 29.13
N SER A 57 5.52 28.82 29.86
CA SER A 57 4.94 29.25 31.15
C SER A 57 5.38 28.33 32.27
#